data_AF-A0A8K0K599-F1
#
_entry.id   AF-A0A8K0K599-F1
#
_cell.length_a   1.000
_cell.length_b   1.000
_cell.length_c   1.000
_cell.angle_alpha   90.00
_cell.angle_beta   90.00
_cell.angle_gamma   90.00
#
_symmetry.space_group_name_H-M   'P 1'
#
loop_
_entity.id
_entity.type
_entity.pdbx_description
1 polymer ?
#
loop_
_entity_poly.entity_id
_entity_poly.type
_entity_poly.pdbx_seq_one_letter_code
_entity_poly.pdbx_strand_id
1 'polypeptide(L)'
;MGLNEHDPLFRQFNHIFETFRIADTPKEDEIKADKESESNITPLKEMDLKKVPKMDVDDSDEEGNDAEEEKKQEGEKSKLSKRKLKRLTRLSVAELKQLVSRPDVVEMHDVTARDPKLLVQLKAHRNTVAVPRHWCFKRKYLQGKRGIEKPPFDLPDFIKRTGIMEMRAALQEKEDQRTLKAKMRERARPKLGKIDIDYQKLHDAFF
;
A
#
# COMPACT_ATOMS: atom_id res chain seq x y z
N MET A 1 1.14 -8.68 34.26
CA MET A 1 2.57 -9.01 34.39
C MET A 1 3.23 -7.85 35.10
N GLY A 2 3.93 -8.09 36.21
CA GLY A 2 4.77 -7.06 36.83
C GLY A 2 6.09 -6.94 36.06
N LEU A 3 6.54 -5.72 35.80
CA LEU A 3 7.90 -5.46 35.33
C LEU A 3 8.79 -5.30 36.57
N ASN A 4 9.86 -6.07 36.66
CA ASN A 4 10.76 -6.01 37.80
C ASN A 4 11.71 -4.81 37.65
N GLU A 5 11.77 -3.97 38.68
CA GLU A 5 12.52 -2.70 38.72
C GLU A 5 14.05 -2.87 38.56
N HIS A 6 14.55 -4.10 38.68
CA HIS A 6 15.96 -4.47 38.48
C HIS A 6 16.30 -4.97 37.07
N ASP A 7 15.35 -5.05 36.14
CA ASP A 7 15.63 -5.40 34.74
C ASP A 7 16.45 -4.26 34.06
N PRO A 8 17.59 -4.54 33.41
CA PRO A 8 18.35 -3.53 32.66
C PRO A 8 17.53 -2.73 31.63
N LEU A 9 16.49 -3.34 31.05
CA LEU A 9 15.58 -2.71 30.10
C LEU A 9 14.50 -1.84 30.77
N PHE A 10 14.26 -2.00 32.08
CA PHE A 10 13.21 -1.27 32.81
C PHE A 10 13.35 0.24 32.68
N ARG A 11 14.59 0.77 32.79
CA ARG A 11 14.87 2.21 32.67
C ARG A 11 14.54 2.75 31.28
N GLN A 12 14.85 1.99 30.22
CA GLN A 12 14.56 2.39 28.84
C GLN A 12 13.04 2.31 28.57
N PHE A 13 12.37 1.27 29.07
CA PHE A 13 10.93 1.13 28.94
C PHE A 13 10.16 2.22 29.71
N ASN A 14 10.51 2.49 30.97
CA ASN A 14 9.80 3.46 31.80
C ASN A 14 9.93 4.89 31.25
N HIS A 15 11.10 5.27 30.71
CA HIS A 15 11.27 6.56 30.03
C HIS A 15 10.36 6.72 28.80
N ILE A 16 10.17 5.65 28.01
CA ILE A 16 9.20 5.62 26.91
C ILE A 16 7.76 5.69 27.45
N PHE A 17 7.47 5.00 28.55
CA PHE A 17 6.12 5.00 29.14
C PHE A 17 5.73 6.36 29.72
N GLU A 18 6.66 7.09 30.34
CA GLU A 18 6.48 8.46 30.82
C GLU A 18 6.30 9.46 29.67
N THR A 19 7.15 9.41 28.65
CA THR A 19 7.09 10.35 27.51
C THR A 19 5.86 10.20 26.62
N PHE A 20 5.21 9.03 26.63
CA PHE A 20 3.95 8.77 25.94
C PHE A 20 2.73 8.66 26.88
N ARG A 21 2.86 9.08 28.16
CA ARG A 21 1.74 9.02 29.11
C ARG A 21 0.70 10.11 28.84
N ILE A 22 -0.34 9.75 28.07
CA ILE A 22 -1.53 10.59 27.87
C ILE A 22 -2.12 10.94 29.26
N ALA A 23 -2.42 12.21 29.46
CA ALA A 23 -2.87 12.74 30.74
C ALA A 23 -4.41 12.64 30.87
N ASP A 24 -4.91 11.45 31.19
CA ASP A 24 -6.33 11.19 31.45
C ASP A 24 -6.79 11.77 32.81
N THR A 25 -6.77 13.09 32.92
CA THR A 25 -7.46 13.87 33.95
C THR A 25 -8.01 15.16 33.33
N PRO A 26 -9.34 15.32 33.14
CA PRO A 26 -9.90 16.64 32.88
C PRO A 26 -9.64 17.52 34.11
N LYS A 27 -9.24 18.77 33.89
CA LYS A 27 -9.26 19.78 34.94
C LYS A 27 -10.68 20.35 35.02
N GLU A 28 -11.47 19.80 35.93
CA GLU A 28 -12.61 20.53 36.49
C GLU A 28 -12.08 21.57 37.49
N ASP A 29 -12.59 22.80 37.38
CA ASP A 29 -12.26 24.07 38.06
C ASP A 29 -12.06 25.15 36.97
N GLU A 30 -12.89 26.20 36.83
CA GLU A 30 -13.99 26.71 37.65
C GLU A 30 -15.19 27.13 36.76
N ILE A 31 -16.42 27.15 37.30
CA ILE A 31 -17.59 27.78 36.65
C ILE A 31 -18.34 28.68 37.64
N LYS A 32 -18.41 29.99 37.34
CA LYS A 32 -19.49 30.94 37.74
C LYS A 32 -19.22 32.36 37.23
N ALA A 33 -20.02 32.83 36.25
CA ALA A 33 -20.46 34.23 36.07
C ALA A 33 -21.17 34.43 34.71
N ASP A 34 -22.47 34.15 34.70
CA ASP A 34 -23.57 34.67 33.84
C ASP A 34 -23.20 35.86 32.89
N LYS A 35 -23.54 35.87 31.59
CA LYS A 35 -24.91 36.10 31.07
C LYS A 35 -25.10 35.95 29.55
N GLU A 36 -26.29 35.46 29.19
CA GLU A 36 -27.25 35.91 28.14
C GLU A 36 -26.77 36.53 26.79
N SER A 37 -27.05 35.85 25.67
CA SER A 37 -27.80 36.40 24.51
C SER A 37 -28.06 35.33 23.42
N GLU A 38 -29.07 35.54 22.55
CA GLU A 38 -29.64 34.52 21.65
C GLU A 38 -29.17 34.58 20.18
N SER A 39 -29.48 33.52 19.41
CA SER A 39 -29.57 33.44 17.94
C SER A 39 -28.24 33.56 17.14
N ASN A 40 -27.84 32.56 16.35
CA ASN A 40 -28.46 32.15 15.08
C ASN A 40 -27.87 30.83 14.56
N ILE A 41 -28.58 30.14 13.64
CA ILE A 41 -28.10 28.93 12.96
C ILE A 41 -27.77 29.24 11.50
N THR A 42 -26.49 29.12 11.10
CA THR A 42 -26.01 28.96 9.70
C THR A 42 -24.51 28.61 9.70
N PRO A 43 -23.91 28.10 8.60
CA PRO A 43 -23.43 26.72 8.56
C PRO A 43 -21.97 26.54 8.98
N LEU A 44 -21.58 25.27 9.17
CA LEU A 44 -20.21 24.81 9.38
C LEU A 44 -19.27 25.36 8.28
N LYS A 45 -18.45 26.34 8.66
CA LYS A 45 -17.26 26.72 7.89
C LYS A 45 -16.19 25.65 8.11
N GLU A 46 -15.55 25.20 7.04
CA GLU A 46 -14.46 24.22 7.12
C GLU A 46 -13.35 24.78 8.02
N MET A 47 -13.10 24.11 9.16
CA MET A 47 -12.03 24.51 10.07
C MET A 47 -10.72 23.92 9.57
N ASP A 48 -9.78 24.79 9.18
CA ASP A 48 -8.46 24.42 8.70
C ASP A 48 -7.83 23.32 9.57
N LEU A 49 -7.57 22.16 8.95
CA LEU A 49 -6.78 21.10 9.55
C LEU A 49 -5.37 21.63 9.79
N LYS A 50 -5.14 22.14 11.00
CA LYS A 50 -3.97 22.94 11.39
C LYS A 50 -2.70 22.14 11.07
N LYS A 51 -2.07 22.53 9.96
CA LYS A 51 -1.01 21.81 9.25
C LYS A 51 0.02 21.28 10.24
N VAL A 52 0.12 19.94 10.32
CA VAL A 52 1.15 19.26 11.12
C VAL A 52 2.49 19.92 10.82
N PRO A 53 3.30 20.31 11.83
CA PRO A 53 4.59 20.93 11.59
C PRO A 53 5.38 20.07 10.62
N LYS A 54 5.78 20.66 9.48
CA LYS A 54 6.78 20.02 8.62
C LYS A 54 8.04 19.90 9.46
N MET A 55 8.40 18.67 9.82
CA MET A 55 9.73 18.40 10.32
C MET A 55 10.68 18.68 9.14
N ASP A 56 11.64 19.59 9.31
CA ASP A 56 12.50 20.06 8.22
C ASP A 56 13.53 18.99 7.81
N VAL A 57 13.06 18.01 7.05
CA VAL A 57 13.90 17.18 6.20
C VAL A 57 14.42 18.02 5.04
N ASP A 58 15.69 18.43 5.16
CA ASP A 58 16.54 19.04 4.12
C ASP A 58 16.67 18.08 2.91
N ASP A 59 15.65 18.12 2.06
CA ASP A 59 15.51 17.35 0.82
C ASP A 59 15.08 18.28 -0.34
N SER A 60 15.70 19.47 -0.40
CA SER A 60 15.66 20.34 -1.59
C SER A 60 16.57 19.77 -2.68
N ASP A 61 16.04 18.88 -3.51
CA ASP A 61 16.48 18.75 -4.90
C ASP A 61 16.03 19.99 -5.67
N GLU A 62 16.81 21.08 -5.57
CA GLU A 62 16.61 22.33 -6.31
C GLU A 62 17.77 22.53 -7.30
N GLU A 63 17.46 22.44 -8.60
CA GLU A 63 18.46 22.57 -9.67
C GLU A 63 18.83 24.05 -9.90
N GLY A 64 20.01 24.43 -9.38
CA GLY A 64 20.79 25.55 -9.90
C GLY A 64 20.62 26.90 -9.20
N ASN A 65 21.64 27.27 -8.43
CA ASN A 65 22.43 28.45 -8.80
C ASN A 65 23.90 28.24 -8.39
N ASP A 66 24.83 28.86 -9.11
CA ASP A 66 26.27 28.80 -8.85
C ASP A 66 26.76 30.21 -8.51
N ALA A 67 27.07 30.47 -7.24
CA ALA A 67 27.43 31.81 -6.73
C ALA A 67 28.28 31.77 -5.44
N GLU A 68 29.44 32.41 -5.50
CA GLU A 68 30.30 32.86 -4.38
C GLU A 68 29.72 34.14 -3.73
N GLU A 69 30.18 34.77 -2.63
CA GLU A 69 31.19 34.52 -1.56
C GLU A 69 30.50 35.03 -0.24
N GLU A 70 31.03 35.12 0.99
CA GLU A 70 32.34 34.93 1.64
C GLU A 70 32.08 34.47 3.09
N LYS A 71 32.96 33.61 3.65
CA LYS A 71 33.55 33.79 5.00
C LYS A 71 34.62 32.77 5.37
N LYS A 72 35.84 33.29 5.51
CA LYS A 72 36.99 32.71 6.23
C LYS A 72 36.56 32.26 7.66
N GLN A 73 37.20 31.31 8.35
CA GLN A 73 38.63 30.99 8.36
C GLN A 73 38.89 29.58 8.96
N GLU A 74 40.13 29.09 8.82
CA GLU A 74 40.80 27.96 9.53
C GLU A 74 40.22 26.54 9.49
N GLY A 75 41.11 25.56 9.22
CA GLY A 75 40.84 24.12 9.30
C GLY A 75 40.64 23.43 7.95
N GLU A 76 41.73 23.10 7.26
CA GLU A 76 41.70 22.35 5.99
C GLU A 76 41.22 20.89 6.15
N LYS A 77 39.90 20.72 6.23
CA LYS A 77 39.20 19.49 5.84
C LYS A 77 38.18 19.90 4.80
N SER A 78 38.54 19.76 3.53
CA SER A 78 37.66 20.11 2.41
C SER A 78 36.29 19.48 2.61
N LYS A 79 35.26 20.33 2.80
CA LYS A 79 33.92 19.90 3.22
C LYS A 79 33.36 18.94 2.18
N LEU A 80 33.38 17.65 2.51
CA LEU A 80 32.99 16.58 1.59
C LEU A 80 31.54 16.82 1.16
N SER A 81 31.33 17.09 -0.14
CA SER A 81 29.98 17.26 -0.73
C SER A 81 29.00 16.24 -0.16
N LYS A 82 27.74 16.65 0.14
CA LYS A 82 26.67 15.78 0.66
C LYS A 82 26.63 14.43 -0.11
N ARG A 83 26.87 14.46 -1.43
CA ARG A 83 26.92 13.28 -2.32
C ARG A 83 28.16 12.39 -2.14
N LYS A 84 29.34 12.96 -1.84
CA LYS A 84 30.59 12.24 -1.55
C LYS A 84 30.52 11.59 -0.17
N LEU A 85 29.98 12.30 0.83
CA LEU A 85 29.74 11.74 2.16
C LEU A 85 28.72 10.58 2.12
N LYS A 86 27.56 10.77 1.48
CA LYS A 86 26.55 9.69 1.23
C LYS A 86 27.10 8.48 0.43
N ARG A 87 28.25 8.61 -0.26
CA ARG A 87 28.95 7.47 -0.91
C ARG A 87 29.92 6.77 0.05
N LEU A 88 30.67 7.53 0.84
CA LEU A 88 31.63 6.99 1.82
C LEU A 88 30.95 6.23 2.98
N THR A 89 29.70 6.57 3.31
CA THR A 89 28.93 5.91 4.38
C THR A 89 28.07 4.73 3.92
N ARG A 90 28.04 4.41 2.62
CA ARG A 90 27.28 3.27 2.08
C ARG A 90 28.19 2.05 1.93
N LEU A 91 27.78 0.94 2.54
CA LEU A 91 28.43 -0.36 2.40
C LEU A 91 28.42 -0.85 0.95
N SER A 92 29.42 -1.63 0.54
CA SER A 92 29.31 -2.40 -0.70
C SER A 92 28.36 -3.60 -0.53
N VAL A 93 27.90 -4.15 -1.65
CA VAL A 93 27.04 -5.36 -1.66
C VAL A 93 27.79 -6.58 -1.09
N ALA A 94 29.11 -6.61 -1.22
CA ALA A 94 29.94 -7.67 -0.64
C ALA A 94 30.02 -7.58 0.89
N GLU A 95 30.29 -6.39 1.44
CA GLU A 95 30.27 -6.13 2.88
C GLU A 95 28.90 -6.46 3.49
N LEU A 96 27.81 -6.01 2.85
CA LEU A 96 26.46 -6.27 3.34
C LEU A 96 26.14 -7.78 3.36
N LYS A 97 26.63 -8.56 2.39
CA LYS A 97 26.51 -10.03 2.40
C LYS A 97 27.39 -10.70 3.46
N GLN A 98 28.55 -10.16 3.80
CA GLN A 98 29.40 -10.67 4.89
C GLN A 98 28.79 -10.41 6.28
N LEU A 99 28.00 -9.34 6.42
CA LEU A 99 27.45 -8.88 7.71
C LEU A 99 26.08 -9.47 8.09
N VAL A 100 25.41 -10.22 7.20
CA VAL A 100 24.03 -10.69 7.43
C VAL A 100 23.92 -12.21 7.29
N SER A 101 23.20 -12.84 8.21
CA SER A 101 23.04 -14.31 8.31
C SER A 101 22.39 -15.01 7.12
N ARG A 102 21.71 -14.26 6.24
CA ARG A 102 21.12 -14.76 4.98
C ARG A 102 21.53 -13.86 3.80
N PRO A 103 22.70 -14.08 3.19
CA PRO A 103 23.22 -13.23 2.11
C PRO A 103 22.45 -13.38 0.78
N ASP A 104 21.59 -14.39 0.65
CA ASP A 104 20.85 -14.69 -0.59
C ASP A 104 19.76 -13.65 -0.90
N VAL A 105 19.16 -13.05 0.13
CA VAL A 105 18.09 -12.05 0.01
C VAL A 105 18.60 -10.62 -0.18
N VAL A 106 19.92 -10.41 -0.22
CA VAL A 106 20.54 -9.10 -0.47
C VAL A 106 20.53 -8.78 -1.96
N GLU A 107 19.78 -7.75 -2.33
CA GLU A 107 19.66 -7.26 -3.70
C GLU A 107 20.50 -5.98 -3.92
N MET A 108 20.85 -5.70 -5.18
CA MET A 108 21.72 -4.57 -5.57
C MET A 108 21.25 -3.19 -5.05
N HIS A 109 19.94 -3.02 -4.80
CA HIS A 109 19.37 -1.76 -4.33
C HIS A 109 19.48 -1.57 -2.80
N ASP A 110 19.69 -2.64 -2.02
CA ASP A 110 19.58 -2.59 -0.55
C ASP A 110 20.66 -1.72 0.10
N VAL A 111 21.86 -1.67 -0.49
CA VAL A 111 22.96 -0.77 -0.09
C VAL A 111 22.64 0.72 -0.26
N THR A 112 21.51 1.06 -0.90
CA THR A 112 21.07 2.46 -1.04
C THR A 112 20.02 2.87 0.00
N ALA A 113 19.49 1.92 0.79
CA ALA A 113 18.52 2.17 1.86
C ALA A 113 19.10 2.98 3.03
N ARG A 114 18.22 3.49 3.91
CA ARG A 114 18.60 4.26 5.12
C ARG A 114 19.25 3.38 6.18
N ASP A 115 18.77 2.16 6.36
CA ASP A 115 19.43 1.11 7.13
C ASP A 115 19.42 -0.19 6.29
N PRO A 116 20.57 -0.59 5.71
CA PRO A 116 20.66 -1.81 4.93
C PRO A 116 20.65 -3.08 5.79
N LYS A 117 21.06 -3.03 7.07
CA LYS A 117 21.08 -4.21 7.96
C LYS A 117 19.67 -4.58 8.38
N LEU A 118 18.90 -3.61 8.87
CA LEU A 118 17.49 -3.80 9.26
C LEU A 118 16.64 -4.21 8.04
N LEU A 119 16.86 -3.61 6.87
CA LEU A 119 16.14 -3.97 5.64
C LEU A 119 16.35 -5.45 5.28
N VAL A 120 17.60 -5.94 5.29
CA VAL A 120 17.88 -7.34 4.95
C VAL A 120 17.39 -8.28 6.06
N GLN A 121 17.47 -7.89 7.35
CA GLN A 121 16.87 -8.65 8.45
C GLN A 121 15.35 -8.81 8.28
N LEU A 122 14.64 -7.78 7.81
CA LEU A 122 13.22 -7.85 7.49
C LEU A 122 12.94 -8.70 6.24
N LYS A 123 13.73 -8.58 5.16
CA LYS A 123 13.65 -9.48 3.97
C LYS A 123 13.92 -10.95 4.32
N ALA A 124 14.77 -11.20 5.32
CA ALA A 124 15.21 -12.53 5.75
C ALA A 124 14.25 -13.21 6.74
N HIS A 125 13.26 -12.47 7.28
CA HIS A 125 12.37 -12.93 8.35
C HIS A 125 11.47 -14.09 7.90
N ARG A 126 10.88 -14.80 8.88
CA ARG A 126 10.01 -15.95 8.59
C ARG A 126 8.69 -15.46 7.98
N ASN A 127 8.24 -16.14 6.92
CA ASN A 127 6.97 -15.91 6.22
C ASN A 127 6.79 -14.53 5.54
N THR A 128 7.84 -13.69 5.44
CA THR A 128 7.75 -12.42 4.70
C THR A 128 7.76 -12.61 3.19
N VAL A 129 6.88 -11.91 2.48
CA VAL A 129 6.82 -11.90 1.01
C VAL A 129 7.64 -10.72 0.47
N ALA A 130 8.47 -10.97 -0.54
CA ALA A 130 9.31 -9.94 -1.16
C ALA A 130 8.51 -8.93 -2.01
N VAL A 131 9.06 -7.73 -2.18
CA VAL A 131 8.44 -6.65 -2.97
C VAL A 131 8.27 -7.10 -4.45
N PRO A 132 7.09 -6.93 -5.07
CA PRO A 132 6.86 -7.34 -6.46
C PRO A 132 7.85 -6.70 -7.45
N ARG A 133 8.58 -7.54 -8.21
CA ARG A 133 9.69 -7.14 -9.12
C ARG A 133 9.41 -5.98 -10.07
N HIS A 134 8.14 -5.67 -10.37
CA HIS A 134 7.78 -4.59 -11.26
C HIS A 134 7.91 -3.18 -10.64
N TRP A 135 8.21 -3.06 -9.35
CA TRP A 135 8.37 -1.77 -8.66
C TRP A 135 9.43 -0.87 -9.30
N CYS A 136 10.51 -1.45 -9.84
CA CYS A 136 11.59 -0.73 -10.50
C CYS A 136 11.47 -0.70 -12.05
N PHE A 137 10.37 -1.18 -12.63
CA PHE A 137 10.22 -1.26 -14.08
C PHE A 137 9.71 0.05 -14.68
N LYS A 138 10.34 0.50 -15.77
CA LYS A 138 9.91 1.70 -16.53
C LYS A 138 8.53 1.55 -17.22
N ARG A 139 8.02 0.33 -17.40
CA ARG A 139 6.73 0.02 -18.04
C ARG A 139 5.67 -0.22 -16.95
N LYS A 140 4.43 0.24 -17.14
CA LYS A 140 3.34 -0.03 -16.19
C LYS A 140 3.03 -1.53 -16.16
N TYR A 141 2.69 -2.06 -14.98
CA TYR A 141 2.59 -3.50 -14.66
C TYR A 141 2.02 -4.41 -15.77
N LEU A 142 0.84 -4.08 -16.33
CA LEU A 142 0.18 -4.91 -17.34
C LEU A 142 0.51 -4.57 -18.81
N GLN A 143 1.19 -3.44 -19.10
CA GLN A 143 1.43 -3.00 -20.48
C GLN A 143 2.27 -4.00 -21.30
N GLY A 144 3.14 -4.77 -20.64
CA GLY A 144 3.94 -5.83 -21.27
C GLY A 144 3.15 -7.05 -21.74
N LYS A 145 1.83 -7.10 -21.51
CA LYS A 145 0.93 -8.17 -22.01
C LYS A 145 0.09 -7.77 -23.23
N ARG A 146 0.18 -6.51 -23.69
CA ARG A 146 -0.54 -6.07 -24.91
C ARG A 146 -0.02 -6.83 -26.14
N GLY A 147 -0.92 -7.50 -26.86
CA GLY A 147 -0.58 -8.35 -28.01
C GLY A 147 -0.44 -9.85 -27.69
N ILE A 148 -0.57 -10.25 -26.42
CA ILE A 148 -0.83 -11.65 -26.05
C ILE A 148 -2.33 -11.78 -25.84
N GLU A 149 -3.02 -12.52 -26.70
CA GLU A 149 -4.43 -12.86 -26.48
C GLU A 149 -4.54 -13.83 -25.31
N LYS A 150 -5.33 -13.46 -24.30
CA LYS A 150 -5.65 -14.35 -23.18
C LYS A 150 -6.82 -15.25 -23.63
N PRO A 151 -6.77 -16.58 -23.45
CA PRO A 151 -7.92 -17.42 -23.72
C PRO A 151 -9.15 -16.97 -22.91
N PRO A 152 -10.38 -17.26 -23.39
CA PRO A 152 -11.60 -17.09 -22.63
C PRO A 152 -11.56 -17.76 -21.25
N PHE A 153 -12.46 -17.36 -20.35
CA PHE A 153 -12.55 -17.99 -19.04
C PHE A 153 -13.08 -19.42 -19.17
N ASP A 154 -12.23 -20.41 -18.88
CA ASP A 154 -12.62 -21.81 -18.79
C ASP A 154 -13.22 -22.11 -17.41
N LEU A 155 -14.30 -22.88 -17.38
CA LEU A 155 -15.05 -23.19 -16.15
C LEU A 155 -14.49 -24.43 -15.44
N PRO A 156 -14.53 -24.51 -14.10
CA PRO A 156 -14.17 -25.73 -13.37
C PRO A 156 -15.02 -26.94 -13.79
N ASP A 157 -14.44 -28.14 -13.78
CA ASP A 157 -15.04 -29.33 -14.39
C ASP A 157 -16.31 -29.85 -13.68
N PHE A 158 -16.54 -29.47 -12.42
CA PHE A 158 -17.84 -29.68 -11.76
C PHE A 158 -18.93 -28.79 -12.35
N ILE A 159 -18.63 -27.51 -12.63
CA ILE A 159 -19.55 -26.60 -13.29
C ILE A 159 -19.76 -27.02 -14.76
N LYS A 160 -18.70 -27.45 -15.48
CA LYS A 160 -18.83 -27.99 -16.84
C LYS A 160 -19.84 -29.14 -16.91
N ARG A 161 -19.75 -30.12 -15.99
CA ARG A 161 -20.63 -31.31 -15.93
C ARG A 161 -22.13 -30.99 -15.73
N THR A 162 -22.49 -29.78 -15.28
CA THR A 162 -23.90 -29.34 -15.29
C THR A 162 -24.47 -29.24 -16.71
N GLY A 163 -23.63 -29.04 -17.73
CA GLY A 163 -24.01 -28.76 -19.13
C GLY A 163 -24.28 -27.27 -19.41
N ILE A 164 -24.10 -26.38 -18.43
CA ILE A 164 -24.46 -24.96 -18.54
C ILE A 164 -23.74 -24.21 -19.67
N MET A 165 -22.53 -24.64 -20.04
CA MET A 165 -21.77 -24.05 -21.16
C MET A 165 -22.47 -24.29 -22.49
N GLU A 166 -22.79 -25.55 -22.79
CA GLU A 166 -23.42 -25.97 -24.06
C GLU A 166 -24.81 -25.35 -24.21
N MET A 167 -25.62 -25.38 -23.14
CA MET A 167 -26.95 -24.77 -23.13
C MET A 167 -26.92 -23.25 -23.33
N ARG A 168 -25.91 -22.55 -22.79
CA ARG A 168 -25.75 -21.11 -23.02
C ARG A 168 -25.19 -20.79 -24.41
N ALA A 169 -24.23 -21.56 -24.90
CA ALA A 169 -23.68 -21.39 -26.24
C ALA A 169 -24.74 -21.55 -27.33
N ALA A 170 -25.54 -22.63 -27.27
CA ALA A 170 -26.63 -22.89 -28.21
C ALA A 170 -27.73 -21.81 -28.17
N LEU A 171 -27.98 -21.19 -27.00
CA LEU A 171 -28.89 -20.05 -26.91
C LEU A 171 -28.28 -18.76 -27.46
N GLN A 172 -27.00 -18.52 -27.23
CA GLN A 172 -26.31 -17.33 -27.77
C GLN A 172 -26.28 -17.40 -29.30
N GLU A 173 -25.88 -18.53 -29.89
CA GLU A 173 -25.90 -18.73 -31.34
C GLU A 173 -27.30 -18.49 -31.93
N LYS A 174 -28.33 -19.05 -31.28
CA LYS A 174 -29.75 -18.85 -31.64
C LYS A 174 -30.22 -17.41 -31.46
N GLU A 175 -29.58 -16.61 -30.60
CA GLU A 175 -29.84 -15.18 -30.45
C GLU A 175 -29.04 -14.31 -31.41
N ASP A 176 -27.86 -14.71 -31.84
CA ASP A 176 -27.11 -14.03 -32.89
C ASP A 176 -27.74 -14.24 -34.28
N GLN A 177 -28.27 -15.44 -34.55
CA GLN A 177 -29.08 -15.73 -35.75
C GLN A 177 -30.44 -14.99 -35.80
N ARG A 178 -30.92 -14.40 -34.70
CA ARG A 178 -32.25 -13.75 -34.63
C ARG A 178 -32.24 -12.32 -35.17
N THR A 179 -33.06 -12.08 -36.19
CA THR A 179 -33.30 -10.74 -36.76
C THR A 179 -33.84 -9.74 -35.73
N LEU A 180 -33.58 -8.45 -35.94
CA LEU A 180 -34.04 -7.37 -35.05
C LEU A 180 -35.58 -7.37 -34.86
N LYS A 181 -36.34 -7.70 -35.92
CA LYS A 181 -37.81 -7.82 -35.87
C LYS A 181 -38.28 -8.99 -35.00
N ALA A 182 -37.51 -10.08 -34.92
CA ALA A 182 -37.77 -11.18 -34.00
C ALA A 182 -37.43 -10.77 -32.54
N LYS A 183 -36.26 -10.15 -32.33
CA LYS A 183 -35.82 -9.64 -31.00
C LYS A 183 -36.84 -8.64 -30.41
N MET A 184 -37.39 -7.73 -31.22
CA MET A 184 -38.42 -6.79 -30.77
C MET A 184 -39.77 -7.46 -30.45
N ARG A 185 -40.18 -8.49 -31.20
CA ARG A 185 -41.39 -9.27 -30.88
C ARG A 185 -41.22 -10.03 -29.56
N GLU A 186 -40.07 -10.64 -29.34
CA GLU A 186 -39.76 -11.41 -28.13
C GLU A 186 -39.65 -10.52 -26.88
N ARG A 187 -39.24 -9.25 -27.03
CA ARG A 187 -39.32 -8.25 -25.95
C ARG A 187 -40.76 -7.94 -25.51
N ALA A 188 -41.72 -7.95 -26.45
CA ALA A 188 -43.13 -7.70 -26.16
C ALA A 188 -43.90 -8.94 -25.69
N ARG A 189 -43.45 -10.14 -26.08
CA ARG A 189 -43.99 -11.44 -25.65
C ARG A 189 -42.84 -12.44 -25.42
N PRO A 190 -42.22 -12.44 -24.23
CA PRO A 190 -41.10 -13.31 -23.93
C PRO A 190 -41.54 -14.78 -23.85
N LYS A 191 -40.65 -15.68 -24.27
CA LYS A 191 -40.74 -17.11 -23.96
C LYS A 191 -39.91 -17.39 -22.71
N LEU A 192 -40.59 -17.77 -21.63
CA LEU A 192 -39.97 -18.25 -20.39
C LEU A 192 -39.40 -19.67 -20.59
N GLY A 193 -38.57 -20.15 -19.65
CA GLY A 193 -37.99 -21.50 -19.72
C GLY A 193 -37.00 -21.72 -20.87
N LYS A 194 -36.20 -20.70 -21.24
CA LYS A 194 -35.16 -20.84 -22.30
C LYS A 194 -34.06 -21.84 -21.93
N ILE A 195 -33.70 -21.85 -20.65
CA ILE A 195 -32.80 -22.83 -20.02
C ILE A 195 -33.67 -23.50 -18.95
N ASP A 196 -33.65 -24.82 -18.93
CA ASP A 196 -34.24 -25.63 -17.87
C ASP A 196 -33.17 -26.63 -17.42
N ILE A 197 -32.86 -26.64 -16.12
CA ILE A 197 -31.82 -27.45 -15.51
C ILE A 197 -32.33 -27.83 -14.12
N ASP A 198 -32.30 -29.14 -13.85
CA ASP A 198 -32.64 -29.68 -12.54
C ASP A 198 -31.81 -29.02 -11.43
N TYR A 199 -32.52 -28.56 -10.39
CA TYR A 199 -31.93 -27.95 -9.21
C TYR A 199 -31.01 -28.92 -8.46
N GLN A 200 -31.34 -30.23 -8.42
CA GLN A 200 -30.50 -31.23 -7.76
C GLN A 200 -29.15 -31.35 -8.48
N LYS A 201 -29.14 -31.41 -9.82
CA LYS A 201 -27.91 -31.37 -10.63
C LYS A 201 -27.05 -30.10 -10.42
N LEU A 202 -27.66 -28.98 -10.02
CA LEU A 202 -26.92 -27.78 -9.64
C LEU A 202 -26.40 -27.85 -8.20
N HIS A 203 -27.19 -28.38 -7.26
CA HIS A 203 -26.78 -28.62 -5.87
C HIS A 203 -25.56 -29.55 -5.80
N ASP A 204 -25.65 -30.73 -6.42
CA ASP A 204 -24.63 -31.78 -6.43
C ASP A 204 -23.37 -31.42 -7.25
N ALA A 205 -23.34 -30.22 -7.84
CA ALA A 205 -22.16 -29.65 -8.47
C ALA A 205 -21.36 -28.73 -7.52
N PHE A 206 -21.92 -28.34 -6.37
CA PHE A 206 -21.30 -27.42 -5.40
C PHE A 206 -21.20 -27.96 -3.96
N PHE A 207 -21.89 -29.06 -3.65
CA PHE A 207 -21.92 -29.72 -2.34
C PHE A 207 -21.56 -31.21 -2.47
#